data_AF-A0A1W1EEN8-F1
#
_entry.id   AF-A0A1W1EEN8-F1
#
_cell.length_a   1.000
_cell.length_b   1.000
_cell.length_c   1.000
_cell.angle_alpha   90.00
_cell.angle_beta   90.00
_cell.angle_gamma   90.00
#
_symmetry.space_group_name_H-M   'P 1'
#
loop_
_entity.id
_entity.type
_entity.pdbx_description
1 polymer ?
#
loop_
_entity_poly.entity_id
_entity_poly.type
_entity_poly.pdbx_seq_one_letter_code
_entity_poly.pdbx_strand_id
1 'polypeptide(L)' 'MFLKLIILAAAAYFIYRFFGGELPTIGKSKEQKKLDDDTLVECYKCKTYVTVKESILRNGNYYCDECAS' A
#
# COMPACT_ATOMS: atom_id res chain seq x y z
N MET A 1 9.62 18.25 40.37
CA MET A 1 9.07 16.91 40.07
C MET A 1 8.67 16.74 38.60
N PHE A 2 8.17 17.77 37.92
CA PHE A 2 7.83 17.74 36.48
C PHE A 2 9.03 17.80 35.51
N LEU A 3 10.15 18.43 35.89
CA LEU A 3 11.37 18.47 35.07
C LEU A 3 11.86 17.07 34.68
N LYS A 4 11.80 16.12 35.62
CA LYS A 4 12.21 14.72 35.39
C LYS A 4 11.31 14.02 34.37
N LEU A 5 10.01 14.34 34.35
CA LEU A 5 9.03 13.78 33.41
C LEU A 5 9.27 14.31 31.98
N ILE A 6 9.60 15.60 31.82
CA ILE A 6 9.87 16.21 30.52
C ILE A 6 11.12 15.60 29.88
N ILE A 7 12.18 15.39 30.66
CA ILE A 7 13.44 14.80 30.19
C ILE A 7 13.22 13.34 29.77
N LEU A 8 12.43 12.58 30.52
CA LEU A 8 12.12 11.18 30.19
C LEU A 8 11.27 11.06 28.92
N ALA A 9 10.27 11.94 28.74
CA ALA A 9 9.47 12.01 27.52
C ALA A 9 10.30 12.41 26.29
N ALA A 10 11.21 13.37 26.43
CA ALA A 10 12.10 13.79 25.36
C ALA A 10 13.06 12.65 24.95
N ALA A 11 13.67 11.96 25.91
CA ALA A 11 14.57 10.83 25.61
C ALA A 11 13.84 9.69 24.88
N ALA A 12 12.63 9.33 25.31
CA ALA A 12 11.81 8.32 24.64
C ALA A 12 11.45 8.73 23.20
N TYR A 13 11.11 10.01 22.99
CA TYR A 13 10.81 10.54 21.66
C TYR A 13 12.04 10.51 20.73
N PHE A 14 13.23 10.85 21.24
CA PHE A 14 14.47 10.78 20.46
C PHE A 14 14.83 9.34 20.08
N ILE A 15 14.69 8.37 21.00
CA ILE A 15 14.92 6.97 20.69
C ILE A 15 13.93 6.49 19.62
N TYR A 16 12.64 6.79 19.78
CA TYR A 16 11.61 6.43 18.81
C TYR A 16 11.87 7.05 17.42
N ARG A 17 12.28 8.33 17.36
CA ARG A 17 12.66 9.02 16.12
C ARG A 17 13.91 8.42 15.47
N PHE A 18 14.90 8.03 16.28
CA PHE A 18 16.19 7.53 15.79
C PHE A 18 16.13 6.06 15.36
N PHE A 19 15.31 5.24 16.00
CA PHE A 19 15.15 3.81 15.68
C PHE A 19 14.21 3.53 14.50
N GLY A 20 13.92 4.53 13.67
CA GLY A 20 13.03 4.34 12.53
C GLY A 20 11.58 4.17 12.97
N GLY A 21 11.12 5.00 13.90
CA GLY A 21 9.71 5.18 14.17
C GLY A 21 9.00 5.69 12.92
N GLU A 22 8.69 4.77 12.01
CA GLU A 22 7.57 4.92 11.10
C GLU A 22 6.35 5.07 12.00
N LEU A 23 6.04 6.32 12.33
CA LEU A 23 4.70 6.70 12.72
C LEU A 23 3.83 6.21 11.56
N PRO A 24 2.95 5.21 11.75
CA PRO A 24 1.95 4.92 10.73
C PRO A 24 1.19 6.23 10.57
N THR A 25 1.40 6.87 9.43
CA THR A 25 0.80 8.14 9.10
C THR A 25 -0.71 7.91 9.03
N ILE A 26 -1.39 8.11 10.16
CA ILE A 26 -2.85 8.26 10.22
C ILE A 26 -3.13 9.65 9.67
N GLY A 27 -2.94 9.80 8.35
CA GLY A 27 -2.79 11.10 7.74
C GLY A 27 -2.64 11.00 6.23
N LYS A 28 -3.66 10.42 5.58
CA LYS A 28 -3.86 10.44 4.13
C LYS A 28 -2.72 9.77 3.33
N SER A 29 -2.82 8.47 3.17
CA SER A 29 -2.60 7.91 1.85
C SER A 29 -3.92 7.29 1.42
N LYS A 30 -4.63 7.97 0.51
CA LYS A 30 -5.24 7.23 -0.60
C LYS A 30 -4.06 6.68 -1.40
N GLU A 31 -3.27 5.80 -0.79
CA GLU A 31 -2.60 4.75 -1.50
C GLU A 31 -3.80 3.95 -2.00
N GLN A 32 -4.25 4.33 -3.19
CA GLN A 32 -4.29 3.32 -4.22
C GLN A 32 -3.06 2.46 -3.95
N LYS A 33 -3.26 1.34 -3.23
CA LYS A 33 -2.48 0.15 -3.45
C LYS A 33 -2.57 0.01 -4.95
N LYS A 34 -1.61 0.61 -5.66
CA LYS A 34 -1.28 0.19 -7.00
C LYS A 34 -0.96 -1.26 -6.73
N LEU A 35 -1.93 -2.14 -7.04
CA LEU A 35 -1.59 -3.55 -7.16
C LEU A 35 -0.32 -3.53 -7.98
N ASP A 36 0.77 -4.03 -7.40
CA ASP A 36 2.04 -4.12 -8.11
C ASP A 36 1.73 -4.64 -9.50
N ASP A 37 2.35 -4.05 -10.53
CA ASP A 37 2.11 -4.41 -11.94
C ASP A 37 2.18 -5.93 -12.18
N ASP A 38 2.95 -6.64 -11.33
CA ASP A 38 3.15 -8.09 -11.29
C ASP A 38 2.06 -8.87 -10.53
N THR A 39 1.04 -8.22 -10.00
CA THR A 39 -0.06 -8.91 -9.31
C THR A 39 -0.87 -9.71 -10.32
N LEU A 40 -1.05 -11.00 -10.08
CA LEU A 40 -1.89 -11.83 -10.94
C LEU A 40 -3.38 -11.59 -10.64
N VAL A 41 -4.12 -11.19 -11.67
CA VAL A 41 -5.56 -11.03 -11.66
C VAL A 41 -6.21 -12.04 -12.61
N GLU A 42 -7.37 -12.54 -12.23
CA GLU A 42 -8.12 -13.51 -13.03
C GLU A 42 -8.96 -12.79 -14.09
N CYS A 43 -8.83 -13.21 -15.35
CA CYS A 43 -9.67 -12.70 -16.41
C CYS A 43 -11.13 -13.16 -16.21
N TYR A 44 -12.07 -12.20 -16.25
CA TYR A 44 -13.50 -12.49 -16.10
C TYR A 44 -14.04 -13.44 -17.19
N LYS A 45 -13.51 -13.38 -18.41
CA LYS A 45 -14.01 -14.11 -19.59
C LYS A 45 -13.42 -15.52 -19.73
N CYS A 46 -12.09 -15.65 -19.68
CA CYS A 46 -11.39 -16.92 -19.94
C CYS A 46 -10.82 -17.59 -18.69
N LYS A 47 -10.90 -16.94 -17.51
CA LYS A 47 -10.38 -17.46 -16.24
C LYS A 47 -8.86 -17.67 -16.19
N THR A 48 -8.13 -17.19 -17.19
CA THR A 48 -6.66 -17.15 -17.17
C THR A 48 -6.18 -16.08 -16.18
N TYR A 49 -5.12 -16.40 -15.44
CA TYR A 49 -4.41 -15.44 -14.61
C TYR A 49 -3.42 -14.63 -15.45
N VAL A 50 -3.61 -13.32 -15.48
CA VAL A 50 -2.74 -12.36 -16.17
C VAL A 50 -2.24 -11.33 -15.18
N THR A 51 -1.09 -10.71 -15.44
CA THR A 51 -0.60 -9.63 -14.59
C THR A 51 -1.48 -8.39 -14.73
N VAL A 52 -1.57 -7.56 -13.69
CA VAL A 52 -2.32 -6.30 -13.77
C VAL A 52 -1.84 -5.44 -14.94
N LYS A 53 -0.53 -5.45 -15.21
CA LYS A 53 0.12 -4.77 -16.34
C LYS A 53 -0.40 -5.21 -17.71
N GLU A 54 -0.69 -6.50 -17.87
CA GLU A 54 -1.18 -7.12 -19.12
C GLU A 54 -2.72 -7.25 -19.15
N SER A 55 -3.38 -6.75 -18.10
CA SER A 55 -4.83 -6.82 -17.97
C SER A 55 -5.47 -5.47 -18.29
N ILE A 56 -6.63 -5.52 -18.94
CA ILE A 56 -7.42 -4.34 -19.27
C ILE A 56 -8.63 -4.29 -18.35
N LEU A 57 -8.76 -3.22 -17.57
CA LEU A 57 -9.91 -3.00 -16.69
C LEU A 57 -11.08 -2.39 -17.50
N ARG A 58 -12.15 -3.17 -17.74
CA ARG A 58 -13.41 -2.67 -18.32
C ARG A 58 -14.56 -2.91 -17.36
N ASN A 59 -15.34 -1.87 -17.07
CA ASN A 59 -16.52 -1.95 -16.18
C ASN A 59 -16.22 -2.60 -14.82
N GLY A 60 -15.03 -2.35 -14.26
CA GLY A 60 -14.61 -2.92 -12.97
C GLY A 60 -14.20 -4.39 -13.00
N ASN A 61 -14.11 -5.02 -14.18
CA ASN A 61 -13.63 -6.39 -14.34
C ASN A 61 -12.30 -6.40 -15.13
N TYR A 62 -11.41 -7.32 -14.75
CA TYR A 62 -10.12 -7.52 -15.41
C TYR A 62 -10.28 -8.45 -16.62
N TYR A 63 -9.75 -8.03 -17.76
CA TYR A 63 -9.76 -8.78 -19.01
C TYR A 63 -8.33 -9.04 -19.49
N CYS A 64 -8.11 -10.21 -20.09
CA CYS A 64 -6.90 -10.49 -20.83
C CYS A 64 -6.83 -9.63 -22.10
N ASP A 65 -5.64 -9.31 -22.61
CA ASP A 65 -5.47 -8.55 -23.86
C ASP A 65 -6.28 -9.16 -25.03
N GLU A 66 -6.31 -10.50 -25.12
CA GLU A 66 -7.08 -11.25 -26.13
C GLU A 66 -8.61 -11.19 -25.91
N CYS A 67 -9.05 -10.87 -24.69
CA CYS A 67 -10.45 -10.90 -24.26
C CYS A 67 -11.11 -9.53 -24.35
N ALA A 68 -10.31 -8.47 -24.36
CA ALA A 68 -10.73 -7.07 -24.30
C ALA A 68 -11.01 -6.46 -25.67
N SER A 69 -10.63 -7.15 -26.75
CA SER A 69 -10.97 -6.85 -28.14
C SER A 69 -12.45 -7.10 -28.44
#